data_AF-A0A6P0Y1F6-F1
#
_entry.id   AF-A0A6P0Y1F6-F1
#
_cell.length_a   1.000
_cell.length_b   1.000
_cell.length_c   1.000
_cell.angle_alpha   90.00
_cell.angle_beta   90.00
_cell.angle_gamma   90.00
#
_symmetry.space_group_name_H-M   'P 1'
#
loop_
_entity.id
_entity.type
_entity.pdbx_description
1 polymer ?
#
loop_
_entity_poly.entity_id
_entity_poly.type
_entity_poly.pdbx_seq_one_letter_code
_entity_poly.pdbx_strand_id
1 'polypeptide(L)'
;IQNAQIFDWKTYSFPQNQAQLAQNWQTRLYLYTLVETSKYLPEAVSMTYWFIEPKSQKLPAKLTFSYNQQAHKKTERDLKQILYRLNDWLKTYQENGKEFPQVQQIESCHSCQFINRCQRFLKVQDKEVNIQSTIISADLRLSIDNIPEISI
;
A
#
# COMPACT_ATOMS: atom_id res chain seq x y z
N ILE A 1 -9.25 -22.62 27.10
CA ILE A 1 -9.39 -21.41 26.24
C ILE A 1 -8.64 -21.71 24.95
N GLN A 2 -9.29 -21.64 23.79
CA GLN A 2 -8.63 -21.86 22.50
C GLN A 2 -8.07 -20.53 21.98
N ASN A 3 -6.88 -20.57 21.37
CA ASN A 3 -6.23 -19.41 20.76
C ASN A 3 -6.13 -19.62 19.24
N ALA A 4 -6.12 -18.52 18.49
CA ALA A 4 -5.87 -18.54 17.05
C ALA A 4 -4.66 -17.68 16.67
N GLN A 5 -3.92 -18.14 15.66
CA GLN A 5 -2.74 -17.44 15.15
C GLN A 5 -2.81 -17.37 13.64
N ILE A 6 -2.50 -16.20 13.10
CA ILE A 6 -2.32 -15.98 11.67
C ILE A 6 -0.82 -15.97 11.39
N PHE A 7 -0.38 -16.72 10.38
CA PHE A 7 1.00 -16.70 9.91
C PHE A 7 1.06 -16.09 8.51
N ASP A 8 1.98 -15.15 8.32
CA ASP A 8 2.17 -14.45 7.05
C ASP A 8 3.65 -14.46 6.68
N TRP A 9 3.98 -15.15 5.59
CA TRP A 9 5.36 -15.38 5.16
C TRP A 9 5.78 -14.30 4.18
N LYS A 10 6.88 -13.61 4.49
CA LYS A 10 7.46 -12.53 3.69
C LYS A 10 8.79 -12.98 3.12
N THR A 11 9.01 -12.73 1.84
CA THR A 11 10.23 -13.10 1.10
C THR A 11 11.30 -12.02 1.09
N TYR A 12 11.03 -10.87 1.71
CA TYR A 12 12.00 -9.80 1.91
C TYR A 12 12.64 -9.88 3.30
N SER A 13 13.88 -9.41 3.40
CA SER A 13 14.67 -9.38 4.62
C SER A 13 13.99 -8.47 5.68
N PHE A 14 13.94 -8.96 6.92
CA PHE A 14 13.50 -8.35 8.20
C PHE A 14 12.70 -7.01 8.15
N PRO A 15 11.55 -6.91 8.82
CA PRO A 15 10.68 -5.76 8.68
C PRO A 15 11.31 -4.50 9.27
N GLN A 16 11.00 -3.39 8.60
CA GLN A 16 11.08 -2.07 9.18
C GLN A 16 10.24 -1.97 10.47
N ASN A 17 10.71 -1.14 11.41
CA ASN A 17 10.07 -0.66 12.64
C ASN A 17 8.79 -1.40 13.09
N GLN A 18 8.88 -2.20 14.16
CA GLN A 18 7.77 -2.95 14.75
C GLN A 18 6.50 -2.11 14.99
N ALA A 19 6.66 -0.85 15.42
CA ALA A 19 5.52 0.04 15.66
C ALA A 19 4.80 0.41 14.36
N GLN A 20 5.53 0.59 13.25
CA GLN A 20 4.92 0.85 11.94
C GLN A 20 4.15 -0.38 11.45
N LEU A 21 4.73 -1.57 11.60
CA LEU A 21 4.06 -2.81 11.19
C LEU A 21 2.81 -3.09 12.02
N ALA A 22 2.80 -2.76 13.31
CA ALA A 22 1.61 -2.84 14.16
C ALA A 22 0.47 -1.91 13.67
N GLN A 23 0.80 -0.76 13.08
CA GLN A 23 -0.18 0.19 12.54
C GLN A 23 -0.60 -0.11 11.09
N ASN A 24 0.12 -0.99 10.39
CA ASN A 24 -0.20 -1.36 9.01
C ASN A 24 -1.59 -2.00 8.92
N TRP A 25 -2.32 -1.70 7.82
CA TRP A 25 -3.65 -2.26 7.59
C TRP A 25 -3.67 -3.78 7.51
N GLN A 26 -2.63 -4.43 6.97
CA GLN A 26 -2.57 -5.89 6.94
C GLN A 26 -2.66 -6.50 8.33
N THR A 27 -1.79 -6.07 9.26
CA THR A 27 -1.80 -6.52 10.66
C THR A 27 -3.16 -6.30 11.30
N ARG A 28 -3.69 -5.09 11.16
CA ARG A 28 -4.92 -4.66 11.84
C ARG A 28 -6.15 -5.37 11.29
N LEU A 29 -6.28 -5.46 9.96
CA LEU A 29 -7.43 -6.06 9.29
C LEU A 29 -7.49 -7.56 9.50
N TYR A 30 -6.35 -8.26 9.46
CA TYR A 30 -6.33 -9.71 9.66
C TYR A 30 -6.82 -10.08 11.06
N LEU A 31 -6.30 -9.40 12.08
CA LEU A 31 -6.71 -9.61 13.47
C LEU A 31 -8.17 -9.20 13.69
N TYR A 32 -8.58 -8.03 13.18
CA TYR A 32 -9.96 -7.55 13.29
C TYR A 32 -10.96 -8.52 12.65
N THR A 33 -10.71 -8.90 11.40
CA THR A 33 -11.61 -9.79 10.64
C THR A 33 -11.72 -11.16 11.27
N LEU A 34 -10.60 -11.71 11.79
CA LEU A 34 -10.63 -12.99 12.49
C LEU A 34 -11.53 -12.93 13.71
N VAL A 35 -11.46 -11.86 14.52
CA VAL A 35 -12.37 -11.69 15.67
C VAL A 35 -13.83 -11.56 15.20
N GLU A 36 -14.11 -10.69 14.23
CA GLU A 36 -15.48 -10.39 13.78
C GLU A 36 -16.19 -11.57 13.10
N THR A 37 -15.43 -12.49 12.51
CA THR A 37 -15.97 -13.63 11.74
C THR A 37 -15.86 -14.96 12.47
N SER A 38 -15.41 -14.95 13.72
CA SER A 38 -15.25 -16.16 14.54
C SER A 38 -15.77 -15.97 15.96
N LYS A 39 -15.45 -16.93 16.85
CA LYS A 39 -15.83 -16.89 18.26
C LYS A 39 -14.64 -16.59 19.19
N TYR A 40 -13.51 -16.14 18.63
CA TYR A 40 -12.35 -15.78 19.43
C TYR A 40 -12.51 -14.39 20.04
N LEU A 41 -12.13 -14.26 21.32
CA LEU A 41 -11.93 -12.96 21.93
C LEU A 41 -10.69 -12.27 21.33
N PRO A 42 -10.65 -10.93 21.28
CA PRO A 42 -9.46 -10.21 20.81
C PRO A 42 -8.16 -10.66 21.46
N GLU A 43 -8.17 -10.96 22.76
CA GLU A 43 -7.00 -11.38 23.52
C GLU A 43 -6.51 -12.80 23.16
N ALA A 44 -7.36 -13.59 22.49
CA ALA A 44 -7.06 -14.96 22.10
C ALA A 44 -6.49 -15.07 20.67
N VAL A 45 -6.33 -13.94 19.96
CA VAL A 45 -5.81 -13.93 18.59
C VAL A 45 -4.46 -13.20 18.49
N SER A 46 -3.62 -13.68 17.58
CA SER A 46 -2.33 -13.04 17.29
C SER A 46 -1.95 -13.23 15.82
N MET A 47 -1.03 -12.41 15.35
CA MET A 47 -0.48 -12.49 14.00
C MET A 47 1.04 -12.53 14.09
N THR A 48 1.65 -13.50 13.41
CA THR A 48 3.10 -13.65 13.33
C THR A 48 3.56 -13.54 11.89
N TYR A 49 4.39 -12.54 11.65
CA TYR A 49 5.14 -12.44 10.41
C TYR A 49 6.37 -13.33 10.47
N TRP A 50 6.63 -14.07 9.38
CA TRP A 50 7.86 -14.82 9.17
C TRP A 50 8.62 -14.23 8.00
N PHE A 51 9.85 -13.75 8.24
CA PHE A 51 10.69 -13.11 7.25
C PHE A 51 11.76 -14.10 6.81
N ILE A 52 11.60 -14.58 5.58
CA ILE A 52 12.45 -15.57 4.95
C ILE A 52 13.26 -14.84 3.88
N GLU A 53 14.58 -15.03 3.91
CA GLU A 53 15.49 -14.51 2.90
C GLU A 53 16.01 -15.71 2.10
N PRO A 54 15.45 -16.02 0.91
CA PRO A 54 15.67 -17.31 0.23
C PRO A 54 17.13 -17.63 -0.13
N LYS A 55 17.99 -16.60 -0.19
CA LYS A 55 19.42 -16.73 -0.53
C LYS A 55 20.35 -16.60 0.68
N SER A 56 19.79 -16.52 1.88
CA SER A 56 20.52 -16.33 3.13
C SER A 56 20.67 -17.65 3.86
N GLN A 57 21.83 -17.86 4.49
CA GLN A 57 22.02 -18.96 5.45
C GLN A 57 21.42 -18.64 6.83
N LYS A 58 20.85 -17.44 7.01
CA LYS A 58 20.24 -17.02 8.27
C LYS A 58 18.89 -17.71 8.47
N LEU A 59 18.61 -18.07 9.72
CA LEU A 59 17.28 -18.56 10.09
C LEU A 59 16.23 -17.46 9.85
N PRO A 60 14.98 -17.84 9.47
CA PRO A 60 13.90 -16.88 9.35
C PRO A 60 13.68 -16.09 10.64
N ALA A 61 13.53 -14.78 10.50
CA ALA A 61 13.14 -13.95 11.64
C ALA A 61 11.62 -13.96 11.80
N LYS A 62 11.13 -13.86 13.04
CA LYS A 62 9.69 -13.78 13.31
C LYS A 62 9.35 -12.57 14.16
N LEU A 63 8.17 -12.00 13.91
CA LEU A 63 7.62 -10.90 14.69
C LEU A 63 6.13 -11.13 14.95
N THR A 64 5.77 -11.23 16.23
CA THR A 64 4.41 -11.55 16.66
C THR A 64 3.73 -10.32 17.27
N PHE A 65 2.48 -10.10 16.87
CA PHE A 65 1.60 -9.05 17.38
C PHE A 65 0.42 -9.71 18.10
N SER A 66 0.33 -9.48 19.41
CA SER A 66 -0.87 -9.81 20.19
C SER A 66 -1.96 -8.79 19.92
N TYR A 67 -3.21 -9.24 20.02
CA TYR A 67 -4.38 -8.39 19.87
C TYR A 67 -5.12 -8.21 21.19
N ASN A 68 -5.98 -7.19 21.27
CA ASN A 68 -6.74 -6.89 22.47
C ASN A 68 -7.97 -6.03 22.13
N GLN A 69 -8.87 -5.91 23.11
CA GLN A 69 -10.11 -5.17 22.96
C GLN A 69 -9.90 -3.69 22.60
N GLN A 70 -8.82 -3.05 23.07
CA GLN A 70 -8.52 -1.65 22.75
C GLN A 70 -8.15 -1.47 21.28
N ALA A 71 -7.25 -2.33 20.77
CA ALA A 71 -6.85 -2.35 19.36
C ALA A 71 -8.03 -2.70 18.45
N HIS A 72 -8.92 -3.59 18.89
CA HIS A 72 -10.15 -3.94 18.21
C HIS A 72 -11.10 -2.75 18.04
N LYS A 73 -11.47 -2.10 19.15
CA LYS A 73 -12.34 -0.90 19.13
C LYS A 73 -11.73 0.24 18.32
N LYS A 74 -10.39 0.41 18.39
CA LYS A 74 -9.70 1.41 17.56
C LYS A 74 -9.82 1.08 16.08
N THR A 75 -9.59 -0.17 15.71
CA THR A 75 -9.67 -0.61 14.31
C THR A 75 -11.08 -0.47 13.76
N GLU A 76 -12.10 -0.87 14.52
CA GLU A 76 -13.50 -0.66 14.14
C GLU A 76 -13.81 0.81 13.85
N ARG A 77 -13.42 1.72 14.75
CA ARG A 77 -13.67 3.16 14.58
C ARG A 77 -12.98 3.72 13.34
N ASP A 78 -11.71 3.39 13.15
CA ASP A 78 -10.94 3.88 12.02
C ASP A 78 -11.50 3.35 10.69
N LEU A 79 -11.94 2.08 10.65
CA LEU A 79 -12.58 1.48 9.48
C LEU A 79 -13.91 2.15 9.16
N LYS A 80 -14.77 2.33 10.17
CA LYS A 80 -16.04 3.06 9.99
C LYS A 80 -15.78 4.43 9.39
N GLN A 81 -14.84 5.20 9.92
CA GLN A 81 -14.50 6.53 9.40
C GLN A 81 -13.98 6.50 7.94
N ILE A 82 -13.21 5.50 7.55
CA ILE A 82 -12.74 5.35 6.17
C ILE A 82 -13.92 5.00 5.25
N LEU A 83 -14.75 4.03 5.64
CA LEU A 83 -15.88 3.58 4.84
C LEU A 83 -16.96 4.66 4.70
N TYR A 84 -17.23 5.44 5.75
CA TYR A 84 -18.13 6.60 5.66
C TYR A 84 -17.64 7.61 4.62
N ARG A 85 -16.35 7.97 4.66
CA ARG A 85 -15.76 8.89 3.67
C ARG A 85 -15.82 8.32 2.26
N LEU A 86 -15.48 7.04 2.11
CA LEU A 86 -15.52 6.37 0.81
C LEU A 86 -16.93 6.37 0.22
N ASN A 87 -17.95 6.07 1.03
CA ASN A 87 -19.34 6.08 0.61
C ASN A 87 -19.81 7.49 0.21
N ASP A 88 -19.42 8.51 0.96
CA ASP A 88 -19.71 9.91 0.64
C ASP A 88 -19.07 10.34 -0.69
N TRP A 89 -17.81 9.96 -0.91
CA TRP A 89 -17.12 10.25 -2.17
C TRP A 89 -17.74 9.51 -3.35
N LEU A 90 -18.08 8.22 -3.18
CA LEU A 90 -18.77 7.43 -4.20
C LEU A 90 -20.11 8.06 -4.59
N LYS A 91 -20.91 8.43 -3.60
CA LYS A 91 -22.20 9.09 -3.82
C LYS A 91 -22.02 10.40 -4.59
N THR A 92 -21.10 11.25 -4.14
CA THR A 92 -20.88 12.57 -4.78
C THR A 92 -20.34 12.43 -6.20
N TYR A 93 -19.49 11.43 -6.45
CA TYR A 93 -19.01 11.12 -7.79
C TYR A 93 -20.16 10.68 -8.71
N GLN A 94 -21.03 9.80 -8.24
CA GLN A 94 -22.15 9.27 -9.02
C GLN A 94 -23.24 10.31 -9.30
N GLU A 95 -23.58 11.14 -8.30
CA GLU A 95 -24.68 12.11 -8.41
C GLU A 95 -24.26 13.42 -9.08
N ASN A 96 -23.03 13.88 -8.81
CA ASN A 96 -22.58 15.23 -9.18
C ASN A 96 -21.34 15.23 -10.08
N GLY A 97 -20.81 14.06 -10.45
CA GLY A 97 -19.58 13.95 -11.26
C GLY A 97 -18.32 14.47 -10.55
N LYS A 98 -18.36 14.69 -9.23
CA LYS A 98 -17.22 15.23 -8.48
C LYS A 98 -16.15 14.15 -8.30
N GLU A 99 -14.93 14.44 -8.74
CA GLU A 99 -13.80 13.52 -8.57
C GLU A 99 -13.46 13.24 -7.10
N PHE A 100 -12.85 12.08 -6.87
CA PHE A 100 -12.37 11.67 -5.55
C PHE A 100 -11.28 12.63 -5.05
N PRO A 101 -11.24 12.94 -3.75
CA PRO A 101 -10.18 13.78 -3.22
C PRO A 101 -8.84 13.09 -3.37
N GLN A 102 -7.84 13.83 -3.83
CA GLN A 102 -6.50 13.30 -3.88
C GLN A 102 -5.84 13.32 -2.49
N VAL A 103 -4.96 12.35 -2.22
CA VAL A 103 -4.16 12.31 -0.98
C VAL A 103 -3.21 13.51 -0.87
N GLN A 104 -2.75 13.88 0.31
CA GLN A 104 -1.76 14.96 0.42
C GLN A 104 -0.47 14.62 -0.32
N GLN A 105 0.23 15.63 -0.85
CA GLN A 105 1.55 15.45 -1.42
C GLN A 105 2.57 15.26 -0.30
N ILE A 106 3.32 14.18 -0.39
CA ILE A 106 4.38 13.81 0.55
C ILE A 106 5.65 13.46 -0.24
N GLU A 107 6.79 13.37 0.43
CA GLU A 107 8.08 13.10 -0.21
C GLU A 107 8.05 11.82 -1.08
N SER A 108 7.40 10.76 -0.61
CA SER A 108 7.27 9.50 -1.36
C SER A 108 6.40 9.60 -2.61
N CYS A 109 5.74 10.73 -2.88
CA CYS A 109 5.05 10.93 -4.16
C CYS A 109 6.01 10.92 -5.36
N HIS A 110 7.30 11.28 -5.19
CA HIS A 110 8.29 11.32 -6.26
C HIS A 110 8.62 9.94 -6.85
N SER A 111 8.53 8.89 -6.03
CA SER A 111 8.73 7.49 -6.44
C SER A 111 7.41 6.73 -6.62
N CYS A 112 6.26 7.42 -6.53
CA CYS A 112 4.96 6.80 -6.71
C CYS A 112 4.79 6.34 -8.16
N GLN A 113 4.49 5.06 -8.38
CA GLN A 113 4.20 4.53 -9.72
C GLN A 113 3.02 5.22 -10.43
N PHE A 114 2.16 5.89 -9.66
CA PHE A 114 1.01 6.63 -10.19
C PHE A 114 1.28 8.12 -10.39
N ILE A 115 2.51 8.60 -10.19
CA ILE A 115 2.88 10.03 -10.24
C ILE A 115 2.35 10.75 -11.48
N ASN A 116 2.54 10.16 -12.67
CA ASN A 116 2.07 10.72 -13.94
C ASN A 116 0.54 10.78 -14.07
N ARG A 117 -0.18 9.97 -13.29
CA ARG A 117 -1.66 9.93 -13.26
C ARG A 117 -2.25 10.74 -12.12
N CYS A 118 -1.44 11.31 -11.22
CA CYS A 118 -1.92 12.18 -10.16
C CYS A 118 -2.40 13.54 -10.68
N GLN A 119 -2.14 13.89 -11.95
CA GLN A 119 -2.55 15.16 -12.58
C GLN A 119 -2.11 16.40 -11.79
N ARG A 120 -1.06 16.27 -10.98
CA ARG A 120 -0.46 17.37 -10.19
C ARG A 120 0.60 18.13 -10.96
N PHE A 121 1.08 17.57 -12.06
CA PHE A 121 1.95 18.26 -13.00
C PHE A 121 1.05 19.08 -13.92
N LEU A 122 0.69 20.28 -13.50
CA LEU A 122 -0.04 21.22 -14.35
C LEU A 122 0.75 22.53 -14.49
N LYS A 123 0.97 22.87 -15.77
CA LYS A 123 1.58 24.07 -16.34
C LYS A 123 3.11 24.13 -16.28
N VAL A 124 3.76 23.35 -17.16
CA VAL A 124 4.77 24.01 -18.00
C VAL A 124 4.01 25.14 -18.68
N GLN A 125 4.23 26.38 -18.26
CA GLN A 125 3.85 27.50 -19.10
C GLN A 125 4.54 27.23 -20.43
N ASP A 126 3.79 27.14 -21.52
CA ASP A 126 4.31 27.41 -22.85
C ASP A 126 4.81 28.87 -22.84
N LYS A 127 5.94 29.11 -22.19
CA LYS A 127 6.84 30.12 -22.70
C LYS A 127 7.26 29.53 -24.02
N GLU A 128 6.88 30.19 -25.10
CA GLU A 128 7.57 30.05 -26.38
C GLU A 128 9.05 30.33 -26.10
N VAL A 129 9.77 29.30 -25.66
CA VAL A 129 11.22 29.30 -25.72
C VAL A 129 11.48 29.05 -27.19
N ASN A 130 12.07 30.05 -27.85
CA ASN A 130 12.67 29.88 -29.16
C ASN A 130 13.84 28.89 -29.02
N ILE A 131 13.50 27.61 -28.93
CA ILE A 131 14.46 26.52 -28.95
C ILE A 131 14.76 26.33 -30.42
N GLN A 132 15.92 26.85 -30.86
CA GLN A 132 16.56 26.33 -32.05
C GLN A 132 16.63 24.82 -31.89
N SER A 133 15.82 24.12 -32.68
CA SER A 133 15.67 22.67 -32.66
C SER A 133 17.04 22.04 -32.83
N THR A 134 17.67 21.67 -31.72
CA THR A 134 18.79 20.74 -31.78
C THR A 134 18.13 19.39 -31.96
N ILE A 135 18.17 18.90 -33.20
CA ILE A 135 17.61 17.62 -33.61
C ILE A 135 18.20 16.57 -32.66
N ILE A 136 17.36 16.04 -31.75
CA ILE A 136 17.67 14.79 -31.07
C ILE A 136 17.73 13.76 -32.19
N SER A 137 18.90 13.17 -32.41
CA SER A 137 19.07 12.18 -33.48
C SER A 137 18.02 11.07 -33.31
N ALA A 138 17.50 10.60 -34.44
CA ALA A 138 16.47 9.57 -34.49
C ALA A 138 16.89 8.24 -33.83
N ASP A 139 18.14 8.10 -33.39
CA ASP A 139 18.73 6.93 -32.77
C ASP A 139 18.20 6.62 -31.35
N LEU A 140 17.52 7.54 -30.68
CA LEU A 140 16.94 7.28 -29.35
C LEU A 140 15.48 6.80 -29.35
N ARG A 141 14.91 6.49 -30.53
CA ARG A 141 13.63 5.78 -30.60
C ARG A 141 13.87 4.28 -30.48
N LEU A 142 13.94 3.78 -29.25
CA LEU A 142 13.80 2.35 -28.99
C LEU A 142 12.40 1.92 -29.44
N SER A 143 12.29 1.27 -30.60
CA SER A 143 11.07 0.58 -31.02
C SER A 143 10.77 -0.52 -30.01
N ILE A 144 9.49 -0.67 -29.66
CA ILE A 144 9.01 -1.75 -28.79
C ILE A 144 9.36 -3.13 -29.37
N ASP A 145 9.48 -3.22 -30.70
CA ASP A 145 9.85 -4.44 -31.42
C ASP A 145 11.31 -4.87 -31.18
N ASN A 146 12.16 -3.99 -30.64
CA ASN A 146 13.57 -4.27 -30.37
C ASN A 146 13.82 -4.81 -28.95
N ILE A 147 12.77 -5.03 -28.15
CA ILE A 147 12.90 -5.58 -26.80
C ILE A 147 12.72 -7.10 -26.88
N PRO A 148 13.77 -7.93 -26.68
CA PRO A 148 13.64 -9.37 -26.77
C PRO A 148 12.75 -9.93 -25.67
N GLU A 149 11.79 -10.78 -26.04
CA GLU A 149 10.98 -11.53 -25.09
C GLU A 149 11.84 -12.56 -24.36
N ILE A 150 11.76 -12.56 -23.02
CA ILE A 150 12.40 -13.57 -22.19
C ILE A 150 11.44 -14.75 -22.09
N SER A 151 11.79 -15.87 -22.73
CA SER A 151 11.05 -17.14 -22.57
C SER A 151 11.33 -17.72 -21.19
N ILE A 152 10.26 -18.11 -20.48
CA ILE A 152 10.29 -18.86 -19.21
C ILE A 152 10.22 -20.35 -19.53
#